data_AF-A0A3C0SVV4-F1
#
_entry.id   AF-A0A3C0SVV4-F1
#
_cell.length_a   1.000
_cell.length_b   1.000
_cell.length_c   1.000
_cell.angle_alpha   90.00
_cell.angle_beta   90.00
_cell.angle_gamma   90.00
#
_symmetry.space_group_name_H-M   'P 1'
#
loop_
_entity.id
_entity.type
_entity.pdbx_description
1 polymer ?
#
loop_
_entity_poly.entity_id
_entity_poly.type
_entity_poly.pdbx_seq_one_letter_code
_entity_poly.pdbx_strand_id
1 'polypeptide(L)'
;MDSEILFKFERIIKSKSGVGIVPVKSAVCSGCHMILPAQFVNEVRKGEQIHFCPYCSRILFFEELDSDEKYDMTFLSDDEAEGLADLEDDDDDF
;
A
#
# COMPACT_ATOMS: atom_id res chain seq x y z
N MET A 1 22.29 8.84 -10.56
CA MET A 1 21.06 8.30 -9.94
C MET A 1 20.12 9.48 -9.77
N ASP A 2 18.95 9.42 -10.40
CA ASP A 2 18.05 10.53 -10.72
C ASP A 2 17.55 11.32 -9.50
N SER A 3 18.31 12.34 -9.12
CA SER A 3 17.95 13.34 -8.13
C SER A 3 16.64 14.08 -8.46
N GLU A 4 16.24 14.12 -9.73
CA GLU A 4 14.98 14.75 -10.15
C GLU A 4 13.74 13.94 -9.75
N ILE A 5 13.82 12.61 -9.77
CA ILE A 5 12.71 11.73 -9.37
C ILE A 5 12.51 11.82 -7.85
N LEU A 6 13.61 11.80 -7.08
CA LEU A 6 13.57 11.97 -5.62
C LEU A 6 12.95 13.30 -5.22
N PHE A 7 13.31 14.39 -5.90
CA PHE A 7 12.75 15.71 -5.59
C PHE A 7 11.24 15.81 -5.89
N LYS A 8 10.79 15.22 -7.00
CA LYS A 8 9.36 15.13 -7.31
C LYS A 8 8.62 14.28 -6.27
N PHE A 9 9.21 13.17 -5.86
CA PHE A 9 8.63 12.25 -4.89
C PHE A 9 8.48 12.88 -3.49
N GLU A 10 9.52 13.51 -2.96
CA GLU A 10 9.48 14.21 -1.67
C GLU A 10 8.42 15.31 -1.65
N ARG A 11 8.27 16.05 -2.76
CA ARG A 11 7.26 17.11 -2.87
C ARG A 11 5.84 16.54 -2.87
N ILE A 12 5.62 15.39 -3.49
CA ILE A 12 4.33 14.70 -3.50
C ILE A 12 3.99 14.18 -2.10
N ILE A 13 4.93 13.52 -1.41
CA ILE A 13 4.75 13.02 -0.05
C ILE A 13 4.41 14.15 0.92
N LYS A 14 5.15 15.27 0.86
CA LYS A 14 4.90 16.45 1.72
C LYS A 14 3.55 17.11 1.46
N SER A 15 3.01 17.03 0.24
CA SER A 15 1.77 17.70 -0.15
C SER A 15 0.51 16.82 -0.12
N LYS A 16 0.65 15.49 -0.12
CA LYS A 16 -0.48 14.54 -0.28
C LYS A 16 -0.56 13.50 0.84
N SER A 17 -0.37 13.97 2.08
CA SER A 17 -0.55 13.17 3.31
C SER A 17 0.40 11.97 3.41
N GLY A 18 1.62 12.09 2.88
CA GLY A 18 2.64 11.03 3.02
C GLY A 18 2.59 9.92 1.97
N VAL A 19 1.53 9.83 1.16
CA VAL A 19 1.34 8.70 0.22
C VAL A 19 1.73 9.11 -1.21
N GLY A 20 2.97 8.81 -1.59
CA GLY A 20 3.54 9.10 -2.91
C GLY A 20 3.32 8.00 -3.96
N ILE A 21 3.14 6.75 -3.52
CA ILE A 21 3.02 5.55 -4.38
C ILE A 21 1.71 4.84 -4.02
N VAL A 22 0.94 4.42 -5.02
CA VAL A 22 -0.34 3.72 -4.83
C VAL A 22 -0.55 2.61 -5.87
N PRO A 23 -1.14 1.47 -5.49
CA PRO A 23 -1.43 0.40 -6.44
C PRO A 23 -2.59 0.75 -7.38
N VAL A 24 -2.55 0.21 -8.59
CA VAL A 24 -3.71 0.17 -9.50
C VAL A 24 -4.51 -1.12 -9.26
N LYS A 25 -5.76 -1.00 -8.81
CA LYS A 25 -6.67 -2.13 -8.57
C LYS A 25 -7.84 -2.06 -9.53
N SER A 26 -8.07 -3.10 -10.33
CA SER A 26 -9.18 -3.16 -11.30
C SER A 26 -9.29 -1.92 -12.21
N ALA A 27 -8.16 -1.43 -12.72
CA ALA A 27 -8.05 -0.21 -13.51
C ALA A 27 -8.39 1.11 -12.75
N VAL A 28 -8.41 1.09 -11.42
CA VAL A 28 -8.66 2.27 -10.58
C VAL A 28 -7.40 2.68 -9.83
N CYS A 29 -7.10 3.98 -9.79
CA CYS A 29 -6.08 4.54 -8.92
C CYS A 29 -6.55 4.50 -7.47
N SER A 30 -5.92 3.71 -6.60
CA SER A 30 -6.29 3.65 -5.17
C SER A 30 -6.02 4.94 -4.38
N GLY A 31 -5.30 5.91 -4.98
CA GLY A 31 -5.08 7.21 -4.37
C GLY A 31 -6.21 8.22 -4.55
N CYS A 32 -6.81 8.30 -5.74
CA CYS A 32 -7.87 9.27 -6.05
C CYS A 32 -9.16 8.63 -6.55
N HIS A 33 -9.23 7.31 -6.58
CA HIS A 33 -10.39 6.51 -6.97
C HIS A 33 -10.91 6.78 -8.40
N MET A 34 -10.06 7.32 -9.26
CA MET A 34 -10.39 7.54 -10.68
C MET A 34 -10.07 6.30 -11.51
N ILE A 35 -10.95 6.00 -12.46
CA ILE A 35 -10.77 4.95 -13.45
C ILE A 35 -9.72 5.41 -14.47
N LEU A 36 -8.72 4.58 -14.70
CA LEU A 36 -7.63 4.80 -15.64
C LEU A 36 -7.95 4.12 -16.99
N PRO A 37 -7.49 4.70 -18.11
CA PRO A 37 -7.65 4.07 -19.43
C PRO A 37 -6.98 2.69 -19.49
N ALA A 38 -7.62 1.72 -20.15
CA ALA A 38 -7.11 0.35 -20.24
C ALA A 38 -5.69 0.26 -20.84
N GLN A 39 -5.40 1.09 -21.86
CA GLN A 39 -4.06 1.20 -22.46
C GLN A 39 -3.02 1.61 -21.41
N PHE A 40 -3.34 2.63 -20.61
CA PHE A 40 -2.46 3.12 -19.56
C PHE A 40 -2.27 2.09 -18.44
N VAL A 41 -3.33 1.37 -18.06
CA VAL A 41 -3.22 0.27 -17.06
C VAL A 41 -2.32 -0.85 -17.57
N ASN A 42 -2.37 -1.16 -18.88
CA ASN A 42 -1.46 -2.15 -19.47
C ASN A 42 -0.01 -1.67 -19.43
N GLU A 43 0.25 -0.39 -19.66
CA GLU A 43 1.60 0.19 -19.51
C GLU A 43 2.09 0.09 -18.06
N VAL A 44 1.25 0.46 -17.09
CA VAL A 44 1.58 0.32 -15.66
C VAL A 44 1.86 -1.15 -15.29
N ARG A 45 1.08 -2.09 -15.84
CA ARG A 45 1.27 -3.54 -15.63
C ARG A 45 2.58 -4.06 -16.24
N LYS A 46 3.04 -3.50 -17.37
CA LYS A 46 4.32 -3.90 -17.97
C LYS A 46 5.52 -3.56 -17.08
N GLY A 47 5.41 -2.53 -16.24
CA GLY A 47 6.46 -2.15 -15.30
C GLY A 47 7.76 -1.63 -15.93
N GLU A 48 7.77 -1.34 -17.24
CA GLU A 48 8.97 -0.89 -17.98
C GLU A 48 9.41 0.52 -17.59
N GLN A 49 8.49 1.36 -17.08
CA GLN A 49 8.75 2.74 -16.68
C GLN A 49 7.87 3.17 -15.50
N ILE A 50 8.29 4.22 -14.78
CA ILE A 50 7.51 4.81 -13.69
C ILE A 50 6.36 5.63 -14.27
N HIS A 51 5.12 5.26 -13.94
CA HIS A 51 3.93 5.97 -14.36
C HIS A 51 3.32 6.79 -13.22
N PHE A 52 2.87 8.00 -13.53
CA PHE A 52 2.15 8.86 -12.59
C PHE A 52 0.66 8.90 -12.95
N CYS A 53 -0.20 8.84 -11.95
CA CYS A 53 -1.63 9.02 -12.13
C CYS A 53 -1.91 10.38 -12.79
N PRO A 54 -2.65 10.45 -13.91
CA PRO A 54 -2.94 11.71 -14.60
C PRO A 54 -3.83 12.64 -13.78
N TYR A 55 -4.56 12.11 -12.80
CA TYR A 55 -5.50 12.89 -11.97
C TYR A 55 -4.88 13.42 -10.69
N CYS A 56 -4.09 12.59 -10.00
CA CYS A 56 -3.56 12.91 -8.68
C CYS A 56 -2.03 12.87 -8.60
N SER A 57 -1.33 12.69 -9.72
CA SER A 57 0.13 12.69 -9.82
C SER A 57 0.87 11.76 -8.84
N ARG A 58 0.18 10.79 -8.22
CA ARG A 58 0.82 9.74 -7.41
C ARG A 58 1.45 8.71 -8.34
N ILE A 59 2.57 8.13 -7.93
CA ILE A 59 3.21 7.04 -8.66
C ILE A 59 2.30 5.83 -8.59
N LEU A 60 2.10 5.18 -9.73
CA LEU A 60 1.29 3.99 -9.87
C LEU A 60 2.20 2.77 -10.04
N PHE A 61 1.87 1.71 -9.31
CA PHE A 61 2.46 0.40 -9.52
C PHE A 61 1.35 -0.64 -9.68
N PHE A 62 1.68 -1.74 -10.35
CA PHE A 62 0.82 -2.90 -10.41
C PHE A 62 1.25 -3.86 -9.29
N GLU A 63 0.33 -4.18 -8.39
CA GLU A 63 0.54 -5.14 -7.30
C GLU A 63 0.30 -6.54 -7.90
N GLU A 64 1.37 -7.23 -8.29
CA GLU A 64 1.29 -8.67 -8.52
C GLU A 64 1.19 -9.32 -7.15
N LEU A 65 0.11 -10.06 -6.91
CA LEU A 65 -0.02 -10.88 -5.71
C LEU A 65 0.95 -12.05 -5.86
N ASP A 66 2.23 -11.81 -5.65
CA ASP A 66 3.19 -12.87 -5.44
C ASP A 66 2.73 -13.62 -4.20
N SER A 67 2.33 -14.87 -4.39
CA SER A 67 1.74 -15.71 -3.34
C SER A 67 2.75 -16.18 -2.29
N ASP A 68 3.94 -15.59 -2.28
CA ASP A 68 5.08 -15.97 -1.45
C ASP A 68 5.80 -14.71 -0.95
N GLU A 69 5.17 -13.91 -0.07
CA GLU A 69 5.87 -13.31 1.07
C GLU A 69 4.88 -12.68 2.06
N LYS A 70 5.05 -13.11 3.31
CA LYS A 70 4.10 -13.06 4.41
C LYS A 70 4.35 -11.78 5.22
N TYR A 71 3.38 -10.87 5.25
CA TYR A 71 3.10 -9.91 6.33
C TYR A 71 4.27 -8.99 6.76
N ASP A 72 4.42 -7.83 6.13
CA ASP A 72 4.76 -6.61 6.88
C ASP A 72 3.43 -6.01 7.38
N MET A 73 2.98 -6.51 8.52
CA MET A 73 1.84 -5.93 9.21
C MET A 73 2.35 -4.69 9.93
N THR A 74 2.04 -3.53 9.37
CA THR A 74 2.03 -2.26 10.09
C THR A 74 1.49 -2.46 11.50
N PHE A 75 2.27 -2.00 12.49
CA PHE A 75 1.71 -1.13 13.51
C PHE A 75 0.68 -1.81 14.44
N LEU A 76 1.13 -2.81 15.20
CA LEU A 76 0.76 -2.87 16.62
C LEU A 76 1.82 -2.06 17.34
N SER A 77 1.44 -0.92 17.93
CA SER A 77 2.25 -0.27 18.95
C SER A 77 2.57 -1.29 20.05
N ASP A 78 3.84 -1.37 20.44
CA ASP A 78 4.45 -2.29 21.41
C ASP A 78 3.87 -2.25 22.85
N ASP A 79 2.59 -1.92 23.08
CA ASP A 79 2.05 -1.72 24.43
C ASP A 79 0.79 -2.51 24.82
N GLU A 80 0.11 -3.28 23.93
CA GLU A 80 -1.11 -4.01 24.36
C GLU A 80 -1.25 -5.42 23.78
N ALA A 81 -0.34 -6.32 24.20
CA ALA A 81 -0.54 -7.75 24.00
C ALA A 81 0.03 -8.59 25.16
N GLU A 82 -0.30 -8.26 26.42
CA GLU A 82 -0.11 -9.20 27.53
C GLU A 82 -1.31 -9.15 28.48
N GLY A 83 -1.99 -10.29 28.66
CA GLY A 83 -2.88 -10.52 29.79
C GLY A 83 -4.31 -11.00 29.50
N LEU A 84 -4.47 -12.07 28.71
CA LEU A 84 -5.75 -12.81 28.65
C LEU A 84 -5.54 -14.33 28.52
N ALA A 85 -4.56 -14.84 29.27
CA ALA A 85 -4.34 -16.26 29.48
C ALA A 85 -4.43 -16.58 30.98
N ASP A 86 -5.62 -16.38 31.57
CA ASP A 86 -5.99 -17.05 32.83
C ASP A 86 -7.52 -17.14 32.97
N LEU A 87 -8.13 -17.76 31.97
CA LEU A 87 -9.42 -18.44 32.15
C LEU A 87 -9.12 -19.91 31.87
N GLU A 88 -8.48 -20.58 32.82
CA GLU A 88 -8.66 -22.03 32.95
C GLU A 88 -9.95 -22.25 33.76
N ASP A 89 -10.94 -22.77 33.05
CA ASP A 89 -12.13 -23.39 33.62
C ASP A 89 -11.68 -24.61 34.48
N ASP A 90 -11.63 -24.44 35.80
CA ASP A 90 -11.72 -25.56 36.74
C ASP A 90 -13.21 -25.79 37.07
N ASP A 91 -13.88 -26.57 36.21
CA ASP A 91 -15.06 -27.36 36.59
C ASP A 91 -14.56 -28.61 37.34
N ASP A 92 -14.74 -28.67 38.67
CA ASP A 92 -14.74 -29.95 39.41
C ASP A 92 -15.71 -29.90 40.63
N ASP A 93 -16.67 -30.83 40.60
CA ASP A 93 -17.75 -31.15 41.53
C ASP A 93 -17.36 -31.29 43.03
N PHE A 94 -18.09 -30.62 43.93
CA PHE A 94 -18.74 -31.20 45.15
C PHE A 94 -19.67 -30.20 45.88
#